data_AF-A0A354YGC3-F1
#
_entry.id   AF-A0A354YGC3-F1
#
_cell.length_a   1.000
_cell.length_b   1.000
_cell.length_c   1.000
_cell.angle_alpha   90.00
_cell.angle_beta   90.00
_cell.angle_gamma   90.00
#
_symmetry.space_group_name_H-M   'P 1'
#
loop_
_entity.id
_entity.type
_entity.pdbx_description
1 polymer ?
#
loop_
_entity_poly.entity_id
_entity_poly.type
_entity_poly.pdbx_seq_one_letter_code
_entity_poly.pdbx_strand_id
1 'polypeptide(L)'
;MSPNASAAPRITTGGLPASSKIHLSGTLHDLRVPMRQIHLDGEPPLNVYDSSGPYTDPALLDTLDIARGLPPVRGAWQRLRGDAEAYAGRVVVPADNGFADGVPA
;
A
#
# COMPACT_ATOMS: atom_id res chain seq x y z
N MET A 1 31.04 -11.43 14.83
CA MET A 1 30.51 -10.70 13.67
C MET A 1 29.10 -10.29 14.02
N SER A 2 28.90 -9.02 14.38
CA SER A 2 27.57 -8.51 14.74
C SER A 2 26.73 -8.34 13.47
N PRO A 3 25.46 -8.78 13.45
CA PRO A 3 24.59 -8.56 12.30
C PRO A 3 24.31 -7.06 12.19
N ASN A 4 24.79 -6.46 11.10
CA ASN A 4 24.50 -5.07 10.76
C ASN A 4 23.06 -5.01 10.23
N ALA A 5 22.09 -4.91 11.14
CA ALA A 5 20.71 -4.65 10.76
C ALA A 5 20.62 -3.19 10.29
N SER A 6 20.75 -2.97 8.98
CA SER A 6 20.44 -1.67 8.39
C SER A 6 18.98 -1.33 8.75
N ALA A 7 18.79 -0.24 9.49
CA ALA A 7 17.46 0.19 9.89
C ALA A 7 16.61 0.45 8.65
N ALA A 8 15.35 0.00 8.67
CA ALA A 8 14.41 0.24 7.59
C ALA A 8 14.41 1.73 7.18
N PRO A 9 14.47 2.07 5.87
CA PRO A 9 14.42 3.45 5.44
C PRO A 9 13.20 4.15 6.02
N ARG A 10 13.42 5.33 6.60
CA ARG A 10 12.35 6.18 7.10
C ARG A 10 11.54 6.69 5.91
N ILE A 11 10.25 6.36 5.89
CA ILE A 11 9.31 6.82 4.87
C ILE A 11 8.32 7.84 5.45
N THR A 12 7.79 8.72 4.60
CA THR A 12 6.75 9.66 4.97
C THR A 12 5.42 8.94 5.13
N THR A 13 4.82 9.06 6.30
CA THR A 13 3.51 8.48 6.64
C THR A 13 2.68 9.48 7.46
N GLY A 14 1.41 9.17 7.67
CA GLY A 14 0.49 9.99 8.47
C GLY A 14 -0.50 10.79 7.63
N GLY A 15 -1.50 11.37 8.31
CA GLY A 15 -2.56 12.13 7.66
C GLY A 15 -2.04 13.38 6.95
N LEU A 16 -2.62 13.68 5.79
CA LEU A 16 -2.33 14.93 5.08
C LEU A 16 -3.07 16.09 5.78
N PRO A 17 -2.45 17.28 5.91
CA PRO A 17 -3.03 18.40 6.66
C PRO A 17 -4.46 18.75 6.23
N ALA A 18 -5.29 19.13 7.20
CA ALA A 18 -6.70 19.52 7.01
C ALA A 18 -7.54 18.49 6.24
N SER A 19 -7.16 17.21 6.27
CA SER A 19 -7.86 16.17 5.53
C SER A 19 -7.87 14.83 6.26
N SER A 20 -8.77 13.96 5.85
CA SER A 20 -8.89 12.60 6.38
C SER A 20 -9.02 11.60 5.24
N LYS A 21 -8.40 10.42 5.40
CA LYS A 21 -8.67 9.28 4.53
C LYS A 21 -10.11 8.81 4.78
N ILE A 22 -10.87 8.66 3.71
CA ILE A 22 -12.20 8.03 3.74
C ILE A 22 -12.22 6.87 2.75
N HIS A 23 -13.19 5.98 2.91
CA HIS A 23 -13.40 4.87 1.98
C HIS A 23 -14.86 4.82 1.55
N LEU A 24 -15.10 4.83 0.24
CA LEU A 24 -16.42 4.60 -0.32
C LEU A 24 -16.62 3.11 -0.54
N SER A 25 -17.79 2.60 -0.16
CA SER A 25 -18.11 1.18 -0.31
C SER A 25 -18.55 0.87 -1.73
N GLY A 26 -18.05 -0.22 -2.31
CA GLY A 26 -18.57 -0.78 -3.56
C GLY A 26 -19.95 -1.41 -3.36
N THR A 27 -20.74 -1.46 -4.44
CA THR A 27 -22.08 -2.10 -4.42
C THR A 27 -22.07 -3.52 -4.96
N LEU A 28 -21.23 -3.80 -5.96
CA LEU A 28 -21.13 -5.13 -6.59
C LEU A 28 -20.16 -6.07 -5.85
N HIS A 29 -19.12 -5.50 -5.26
CA HIS A 29 -18.05 -6.22 -4.57
C HIS A 29 -17.72 -5.49 -3.27
N ASP A 30 -17.21 -6.24 -2.30
CA ASP A 30 -16.71 -5.69 -1.03
C ASP A 30 -15.40 -4.91 -1.26
N LEU A 31 -15.56 -3.69 -1.77
CA LEU A 31 -14.48 -2.77 -2.08
C LEU A 31 -14.54 -1.56 -1.17
N ARG A 32 -13.36 -1.12 -0.75
CA ARG A 32 -13.16 0.13 -0.03
C ARG A 32 -12.35 1.05 -0.93
N VAL A 33 -13.01 1.91 -1.68
CA VAL A 33 -12.37 2.85 -2.62
C VAL A 33 -11.80 4.03 -1.84
N PRO A 34 -10.47 4.22 -1.80
CA PRO A 34 -9.85 5.27 -1.00
C PRO A 34 -10.09 6.64 -1.64
N MET A 35 -10.52 7.59 -0.81
CA MET A 35 -10.62 9.00 -1.16
C MET A 35 -10.03 9.83 -0.02
N ARG A 36 -9.74 11.10 -0.30
CA ARG A 36 -9.34 12.07 0.71
C ARG A 36 -10.44 13.11 0.85
N GLN A 37 -10.88 13.33 2.08
CA GLN A 37 -11.85 14.35 2.42
C GLN A 37 -11.11 15.56 3.00
N ILE A 38 -11.16 16.70 2.31
CA ILE A 38 -10.56 17.96 2.77
C ILE A 38 -11.62 18.73 3.55
N HIS A 39 -11.27 19.11 4.78
CA HIS A 39 -12.14 19.91 5.65
C HIS A 39 -11.99 21.38 5.29
N LEU A 40 -13.11 22.01 4.91
CA LEU A 40 -13.19 23.43 4.56
C LEU A 40 -13.90 24.18 5.69
N ASP A 41 -13.58 25.46 5.86
CA ASP A 41 -14.30 26.32 6.80
C ASP A 41 -15.54 26.90 6.12
N GLY A 42 -16.70 26.83 6.77
CA GLY A 42 -17.97 27.35 6.25
C GLY A 42 -18.58 26.59 5.06
N GLU A 43 -17.95 25.53 4.55
CA GLU A 43 -18.40 24.76 3.40
C GLU A 43 -18.41 23.24 3.69
N PRO A 44 -19.24 22.45 2.98
CA PRO A 44 -19.15 21.00 3.03
C PRO A 44 -17.75 20.51 2.60
N PRO A 45 -17.26 19.40 3.18
CA PRO A 45 -15.93 18.94 2.88
C PRO A 45 -15.80 18.45 1.43
N LEU A 46 -14.64 18.71 0.82
CA LEU A 46 -14.36 18.34 -0.56
C LEU A 46 -13.71 16.95 -0.62
N ASN A 47 -14.40 16.00 -1.26
CA ASN A 47 -13.84 14.68 -1.53
C ASN A 47 -13.01 14.71 -2.82
N VAL A 48 -11.75 14.28 -2.74
CA VAL A 48 -10.82 14.20 -3.86
C VAL A 48 -10.22 12.80 -3.97
N TYR A 49 -9.69 12.49 -5.15
CA TYR A 49 -8.91 11.28 -5.40
C TYR A 49 -7.69 11.20 -4.47
N ASP A 50 -7.36 9.99 -4.01
CA ASP A 50 -6.23 9.77 -3.09
C ASP A 50 -5.45 8.48 -3.42
N SER A 51 -4.31 8.65 -4.08
CA SER A 51 -3.38 7.57 -4.43
C SER A 51 -2.35 7.26 -3.34
N SER A 52 -2.40 7.89 -2.16
CA SER A 52 -1.40 7.67 -1.11
C SER A 52 -1.47 6.28 -0.47
N GLY A 53 -2.57 5.55 -0.66
CA GLY A 53 -2.76 4.20 -0.11
C GLY A 53 -2.79 4.17 1.43
N PRO A 54 -2.42 3.03 2.04
CA PRO A 54 -2.40 2.85 3.51
C PRO A 54 -1.48 3.81 4.27
N TYR A 55 -0.50 4.44 3.60
CA TYR A 55 0.50 5.29 4.24
C TYR A 55 -0.07 6.55 4.91
N THR A 56 -1.28 6.97 4.54
CA THR A 56 -1.97 8.09 5.18
C THR A 56 -3.27 7.68 5.86
N ASP A 57 -3.50 6.36 6.03
CA ASP A 57 -4.64 5.84 6.79
C ASP A 57 -4.24 5.64 8.26
N PRO A 58 -4.76 6.44 9.21
CA PRO A 58 -4.40 6.33 10.62
C PRO A 58 -4.72 4.96 11.22
N ALA A 59 -5.68 4.22 10.68
CA ALA A 59 -6.02 2.89 11.15
C ALA A 59 -4.99 1.80 10.76
N LEU A 60 -4.08 2.11 9.83
CA LEU A 60 -3.12 1.15 9.30
C LEU A 60 -1.66 1.46 9.65
N LEU A 61 -1.36 2.64 10.21
CA LEU A 61 0.02 3.09 10.46
C LEU A 61 0.85 2.08 11.27
N ASP A 62 0.27 1.47 12.30
CA ASP A 62 0.96 0.49 13.17
C ASP A 62 1.23 -0.85 12.47
N THR A 63 0.63 -1.08 11.30
CA THR A 63 0.76 -2.32 10.52
C THR A 63 1.71 -2.20 9.34
N LEU A 64 2.19 -0.98 9.05
CA LEU A 64 3.06 -0.73 7.91
C LEU A 64 4.47 -1.23 8.17
N ASP A 65 4.85 -2.28 7.44
CA ASP A 65 6.19 -2.84 7.46
C ASP A 65 6.65 -3.06 6.01
N ILE A 66 7.64 -2.27 5.58
CA ILE A 66 8.20 -2.34 4.23
C ILE A 66 8.80 -3.71 3.90
N ALA A 67 9.34 -4.42 4.90
CA ALA A 67 9.94 -5.74 4.71
C ALA A 67 8.87 -6.81 4.49
N ARG A 68 7.63 -6.56 4.95
CA ARG A 68 6.49 -7.46 4.78
C ARG A 68 5.59 -7.08 3.61
N GLY A 69 5.67 -5.83 3.15
CA GLY A 69 4.79 -5.29 2.13
C GLY A 69 3.39 -4.96 2.67
N LEU A 70 2.57 -4.38 1.80
CA LEU A 70 1.20 -3.99 2.16
C LEU A 70 0.25 -5.21 2.19
N PRO A 71 -0.82 -5.17 2.99
CA PRO A 71 -1.85 -6.20 2.98
C PRO A 71 -2.45 -6.39 1.58
N PRO A 72 -2.78 -7.63 1.16
CA PRO A 72 -3.44 -7.88 -0.11
C PRO A 72 -4.88 -7.36 -0.07
N VAL A 73 -5.11 -6.18 -0.67
CA VAL A 73 -6.43 -5.50 -0.65
C VAL A 73 -7.40 -5.94 -1.74
N ARG A 74 -6.92 -6.69 -2.73
CA ARG A 74 -7.74 -7.14 -3.87
C ARG A 74 -8.66 -8.32 -3.52
N GLY A 75 -8.98 -8.54 -2.24
CA GLY A 75 -10.04 -9.44 -1.77
C GLY A 75 -10.08 -10.83 -2.43
N ALA A 76 -11.28 -11.41 -2.50
CA ALA A 76 -11.54 -12.71 -3.15
C ALA A 76 -12.12 -12.58 -4.56
N TRP A 77 -12.72 -11.44 -4.92
CA TRP A 77 -13.34 -11.18 -6.23
C TRP A 77 -12.47 -11.53 -7.44
N GLN A 78 -11.15 -11.39 -7.37
CA GLN A 78 -10.25 -11.84 -8.44
C GLN A 78 -10.25 -13.36 -8.61
N ARG A 79 -10.20 -14.13 -7.51
CA ARG A 79 -10.28 -15.59 -7.56
C ARG A 79 -11.68 -16.06 -7.97
N LEU A 80 -12.72 -15.34 -7.55
CA LEU A 80 -14.12 -15.69 -7.86
C LEU A 80 -14.45 -15.61 -9.35
N ARG A 81 -13.69 -14.87 -10.17
CA ARG A 81 -13.91 -14.84 -11.62
C ARG A 81 -13.51 -16.15 -12.32
N GLY A 82 -12.68 -16.97 -11.69
CA GLY A 82 -12.23 -18.26 -12.26
C GLY A 82 -11.41 -18.13 -13.55
N ASP A 83 -10.86 -16.94 -13.82
CA ASP A 83 -10.12 -16.59 -15.04
C ASP A 83 -8.59 -16.66 -14.87
N ALA A 84 -8.12 -17.16 -13.73
CA ALA A 84 -6.70 -17.22 -13.39
C ALA A 84 -6.32 -18.55 -12.72
N GLU A 85 -5.09 -18.99 -12.99
CA GLU A 85 -4.49 -20.19 -12.42
C GLU A 85 -3.24 -19.82 -11.61
N ALA A 86 -2.92 -20.65 -10.61
CA ALA A 86 -1.69 -20.49 -9.86
C ALA A 86 -0.49 -20.91 -10.72
N TYR A 87 0.58 -20.12 -10.67
CA TYR A 87 1.81 -20.37 -11.42
C TYR A 87 3.01 -20.31 -10.47
N ALA A 88 3.91 -21.28 -10.58
CA ALA A 88 5.20 -21.22 -9.91
C ALA A 88 6.02 -20.08 -10.54
N GLY A 89 6.19 -18.99 -9.79
CA GLY A 89 6.91 -17.80 -10.26
C GLY A 89 8.30 -18.12 -10.79
N ARG A 90 8.74 -17.36 -11.81
CA ARG A 90 10.08 -17.50 -12.39
C ARG A 90 11.14 -17.29 -11.31
N VAL A 91 12.14 -18.18 -11.28
CA VAL A 91 13.31 -18.05 -10.39
C VAL A 91 14.12 -16.82 -10.81
N VAL A 92 14.46 -15.97 -9.83
CA VAL A 92 15.33 -14.81 -10.03
C VAL A 92 16.75 -15.30 -10.36
N VAL A 93 17.32 -14.83 -11.46
CA VAL A 93 18.70 -15.12 -11.89
C VAL A 93 19.59 -13.90 -11.72
N PRO A 94 20.93 -14.03 -11.65
CA PRO A 94 21.84 -12.89 -11.49
C PRO A 94 21.65 -11.79 -12.54
N ALA A 95 21.33 -12.17 -13.78
CA ALA A 95 21.06 -11.22 -14.87
C ALA A 95 19.86 -10.30 -14.60
N ASP A 96 18.89 -10.71 -13.77
CA ASP A 96 17.73 -9.87 -13.42
C ASP A 96 18.14 -8.63 -12.58
N ASN A 97 19.28 -8.73 -11.89
CA ASN A 97 19.87 -7.65 -11.09
C ASN A 97 21.20 -7.16 -11.69
N GLY A 98 21.44 -7.38 -12.99
CA GLY A 98 22.63 -6.89 -13.69
C GLY A 98 23.96 -7.47 -13.19
N PHE A 99 23.96 -8.69 -12.65
CA PHE A 99 25.13 -9.32 -12.02
C PHE A 99 25.73 -8.51 -10.86
N ALA A 100 24.97 -7.61 -10.25
CA ALA A 100 25.41 -6.90 -9.06
C ALA A 100 25.46 -7.87 -7.86
N ASP A 101 26.60 -7.90 -7.19
CA ASP A 101 26.67 -8.35 -5.80
C ASP A 101 25.92 -7.27 -4.99
N GLY A 102 24.78 -7.62 -4.37
CA GLY A 102 23.80 -6.66 -3.82
C GLY A 102 24.38 -5.43 -3.10
N VAL A 103 23.66 -4.30 -3.24
CA VAL A 103 23.94 -2.91 -2.77
C VAL A 103 24.97 -2.78 -1.61
N PRO A 104 25.95 -1.84 -1.72
CA PRO A 104 26.98 -1.59 -0.71
C PRO A 104 26.40 -1.21 0.66
N ALA A 105 27.21 -1.49 1.68
CA ALA A 105 26.97 -1.34 3.12
C ALA A 105 26.27 -0.05 3.58
#